data_AF-A0A1B7MI21-F1
#
_entry.id   AF-A0A1B7MI21-F1
#
_cell.length_a   1.000
_cell.length_b   1.000
_cell.length_c   1.000
_cell.angle_alpha   90.00
_cell.angle_beta   90.00
_cell.angle_gamma   90.00
#
_symmetry.space_group_name_H-M   'P 1'
#
loop_
_entity.id
_entity.type
_entity.pdbx_description
1 polymer ?
#
loop_
_entity_poly.entity_id
_entity_poly.type
_entity_poly.pdbx_seq_one_letter_code
_entity_poly.pdbx_strand_id
1 'polypeptide(L)'
;MVLGLFTVLTYISVSAVEIGVSKDFAFYIISISNAASAVGRLLAGIIGDKIGAINTMAPFAALAGIMTVVWPYAKSQSQLIAIAAIYGFSCGAFFSLWPVPIVAMGDIKDAGRRAGMFMSLAAFGAIAGPPISGALISPTKGFVYAGYYAGGTIVIYIVLMLVARYFHLRRLRGKF
;
A
#
# COMPACT_ATOMS: atom_id res chain seq x y z
N MET A 1 4.17 0.73 -6.27
CA MET A 1 3.51 0.61 -4.95
C MET A 1 4.29 1.31 -3.85
N VAL A 2 5.52 0.88 -3.53
CA VAL A 2 6.27 1.41 -2.36
C VAL A 2 6.49 2.94 -2.43
N LEU A 3 6.65 3.50 -3.63
CA LEU A 3 6.73 4.95 -3.88
C LEU A 3 5.52 5.78 -3.40
N GLY A 4 4.31 5.21 -3.44
CA GLY A 4 3.07 5.91 -3.03
C GLY A 4 2.46 5.36 -1.75
N LEU A 5 2.96 4.23 -1.23
CA LEU A 5 2.40 3.59 -0.06
C LEU A 5 2.69 4.39 1.23
N PHE A 6 3.87 4.98 1.33
CA PHE A 6 4.21 5.73 2.55
C PHE A 6 3.55 7.12 2.61
N THR A 7 3.07 7.64 1.48
CA THR A 7 2.43 8.97 1.41
C THR A 7 1.28 9.12 2.40
N VAL A 8 0.33 8.19 2.41
CA VAL A 8 -0.82 8.27 3.33
C VAL A 8 -0.35 8.15 4.78
N LEU A 9 0.52 7.18 5.08
CA LEU A 9 1.02 6.96 6.44
C LEU A 9 1.78 8.17 6.99
N THR A 10 2.56 8.86 6.14
CA THR A 10 3.33 10.04 6.53
C THR A 10 2.45 11.26 6.75
N TYR A 11 1.46 11.49 5.89
CA TYR A 11 0.74 12.76 5.87
C TYR A 11 -0.66 12.70 6.50
N ILE A 12 -1.22 11.52 6.79
CA ILE A 12 -2.56 11.40 7.37
C ILE A 12 -2.70 12.12 8.71
N SER A 13 -1.70 12.02 9.60
CA SER A 13 -1.70 12.76 10.87
C SER A 13 -1.58 14.26 10.67
N VAL A 14 -0.81 14.70 9.66
CA VAL A 14 -0.69 16.13 9.33
C VAL A 14 -2.02 16.68 8.82
N SER A 15 -2.70 15.94 7.92
CA SER A 15 -4.05 16.33 7.46
C SER A 15 -5.08 16.34 8.58
N ALA A 16 -4.96 15.42 9.55
CA ALA A 16 -5.87 15.36 10.70
C ALA A 16 -5.78 16.63 11.53
N VAL A 17 -4.56 17.09 11.80
CA VAL A 17 -4.33 18.34 12.55
C VAL A 17 -4.83 19.55 11.76
N GLU A 18 -4.67 19.56 10.42
CA GLU A 18 -5.16 20.66 9.57
C GLU A 18 -6.69 20.79 9.57
N ILE A 19 -7.43 19.68 9.70
CA ILE A 19 -8.90 19.70 9.81
C ILE A 19 -9.40 19.94 11.25
N GLY A 20 -8.49 20.23 12.20
CA GLY A 20 -8.82 20.56 13.59
C GLY A 20 -8.86 19.38 14.57
N VAL A 21 -8.38 18.19 14.19
CA VAL A 21 -8.24 17.06 15.13
C VAL A 21 -7.08 17.32 16.09
N SER A 22 -7.22 16.91 17.36
CA SER A 22 -6.15 17.06 18.34
C SER A 22 -4.89 16.29 17.92
N LYS A 23 -3.71 16.84 18.21
CA LYS A 23 -2.42 16.21 17.89
C LYS A 23 -2.29 14.82 18.52
N ASP A 24 -2.78 14.67 19.75
CA ASP A 24 -2.79 13.38 20.46
C ASP A 24 -3.64 12.35 19.72
N PHE A 25 -4.81 12.75 19.20
CA PHE A 25 -5.67 11.85 18.43
C PHE A 25 -5.11 11.56 17.03
N ALA A 26 -4.45 12.52 16.39
CA ALA A 26 -3.79 12.33 15.10
C ALA A 26 -2.69 11.24 15.15
N PHE A 27 -2.04 11.06 16.30
CA PHE A 27 -1.11 9.95 16.54
C PHE A 27 -1.83 8.59 16.60
N TYR A 28 -2.99 8.53 17.25
CA TYR A 28 -3.79 7.31 17.33
C TYR A 28 -4.28 6.81 15.96
N ILE A 29 -4.45 7.69 14.97
CA ILE A 29 -4.82 7.29 13.60
C ILE A 29 -3.79 6.33 12.99
N ILE A 30 -2.49 6.59 13.22
CA ILE A 30 -1.41 5.70 12.76
C ILE A 30 -1.46 4.37 13.54
N SER A 31 -1.67 4.42 14.85
CA SER A 31 -1.81 3.23 15.68
C SER A 31 -2.98 2.34 15.21
N ILE A 32 -4.12 2.94 14.86
CA ILE A 32 -5.28 2.23 14.30
C ILE A 32 -4.92 1.58 12.95
N SER A 33 -4.24 2.31 12.07
CA SER A 33 -3.75 1.76 10.78
C SER A 33 -2.84 0.55 10.99
N ASN A 34 -1.90 0.61 11.94
CA ASN A 34 -1.01 -0.51 12.24
C ASN A 34 -1.74 -1.70 12.87
N ALA A 35 -2.72 -1.46 13.75
CA ALA A 35 -3.54 -2.52 14.32
C ALA A 35 -4.37 -3.22 13.22
N ALA A 36 -4.99 -2.44 12.32
CA ALA A 36 -5.69 -2.98 11.16
C ALA A 36 -4.75 -3.74 10.21
N SER A 37 -3.51 -3.29 10.07
CA SER A 37 -2.47 -3.99 9.29
C SER A 37 -2.18 -5.38 9.83
N ALA A 38 -2.12 -5.56 11.15
CA ALA A 38 -1.94 -6.87 11.76
C ALA A 38 -3.07 -7.84 11.37
N VAL A 39 -4.33 -7.37 11.42
CA VAL A 39 -5.50 -8.16 10.99
C VAL A 39 -5.44 -8.48 9.50
N GLY A 40 -5.09 -7.51 8.67
CA GLY A 40 -4.93 -7.67 7.23
C GLY A 40 -3.85 -8.70 6.88
N ARG A 41 -2.75 -8.71 7.62
CA ARG A 41 -1.65 -9.67 7.43
C ARG A 41 -2.10 -11.11 7.66
N LEU A 42 -2.86 -11.34 8.73
CA LEU A 42 -3.38 -12.67 9.08
C LEU A 42 -4.39 -13.16 8.04
N LEU A 43 -5.38 -12.32 7.70
CA LEU A 43 -6.41 -12.71 6.74
C LEU A 43 -5.85 -12.92 5.34
N ALA A 44 -4.94 -12.06 4.88
CA ALA A 44 -4.34 -12.21 3.56
C ALA A 44 -3.45 -13.45 3.45
N GLY A 45 -2.77 -13.87 4.52
CA GLY A 45 -2.07 -15.16 4.53
C GLY A 45 -3.02 -16.31 4.27
N ILE A 46 -4.11 -16.40 5.05
CA ILE A 46 -5.11 -17.47 4.93
C ILE A 46 -5.81 -17.46 3.55
N ILE A 47 -6.14 -16.27 3.04
CA ILE A 47 -6.80 -16.12 1.73
C ILE A 47 -5.80 -16.42 0.60
N GLY A 48 -4.58 -15.92 0.71
CA GLY A 48 -3.49 -16.12 -0.24
C GLY A 48 -3.20 -17.59 -0.47
N ASP A 49 -3.21 -18.41 0.58
CA ASP A 49 -3.01 -19.86 0.47
C ASP A 49 -4.15 -20.56 -0.29
N LYS A 50 -5.37 -20.00 -0.28
CA LYS A 50 -6.57 -20.62 -0.89
C LYS A 50 -6.78 -20.23 -2.35
N ILE A 51 -6.70 -18.93 -2.64
CA ILE A 51 -7.01 -18.37 -3.98
C ILE A 51 -5.77 -17.91 -4.75
N GLY A 52 -4.62 -17.89 -4.07
CA GLY A 52 -3.35 -17.50 -4.65
C GLY A 52 -2.90 -16.08 -4.27
N ALA A 53 -1.60 -15.89 -4.11
CA ALA A 53 -1.00 -14.64 -3.67
C ALA A 53 -1.32 -13.47 -4.61
N ILE A 54 -1.18 -13.65 -5.93
CA ILE A 54 -1.39 -12.55 -6.89
C ILE A 54 -2.87 -12.15 -6.94
N ASN A 55 -3.78 -13.13 -6.88
CA ASN A 55 -5.22 -12.90 -6.86
C ASN A 55 -5.68 -12.16 -5.60
N THR A 56 -4.94 -12.33 -4.50
CA THR A 56 -5.22 -11.68 -3.23
C THR A 56 -4.59 -10.30 -3.15
N MET A 57 -3.36 -10.13 -3.64
CA MET A 57 -2.65 -8.85 -3.61
C MET A 57 -3.31 -7.78 -4.48
N ALA A 58 -3.83 -8.12 -5.66
CA ALA A 58 -4.44 -7.16 -6.58
C ALA A 58 -5.63 -6.37 -5.99
N PRO A 59 -6.67 -7.02 -5.42
CA PRO A 59 -7.80 -6.29 -4.82
C PRO A 59 -7.38 -5.47 -3.60
N PHE A 60 -6.47 -5.96 -2.76
CA PHE A 60 -5.96 -5.18 -1.62
C PHE A 60 -5.11 -3.98 -2.07
N ALA A 61 -4.28 -4.14 -3.11
CA ALA A 61 -3.54 -3.02 -3.69
C ALA A 61 -4.49 -1.99 -4.31
N ALA A 62 -5.57 -2.42 -4.97
CA ALA A 62 -6.59 -1.52 -5.50
C ALA A 62 -7.29 -0.76 -4.38
N LEU A 63 -7.67 -1.44 -3.30
CA LEU A 63 -8.31 -0.82 -2.14
C LEU A 63 -7.38 0.21 -1.48
N ALA A 64 -6.09 -0.11 -1.31
CA ALA A 64 -5.08 0.83 -0.82
C ALA A 64 -4.96 2.05 -1.75
N GLY A 65 -4.92 1.84 -3.07
CA GLY A 65 -4.86 2.92 -4.06
C GLY A 65 -6.08 3.85 -4.02
N ILE A 66 -7.28 3.29 -3.90
CA ILE A 66 -8.52 4.09 -3.77
C ILE A 66 -8.48 4.91 -2.48
N MET A 67 -8.12 4.30 -1.35
CA MET A 67 -8.00 5.01 -0.06
C MET A 67 -6.97 6.13 -0.12
N THR A 68 -5.86 5.95 -0.84
CA THR A 68 -4.85 7.00 -1.08
C THR A 68 -5.41 8.20 -1.83
N VAL A 69 -6.29 7.98 -2.82
CA VAL A 69 -6.91 9.06 -3.59
C VAL A 69 -8.05 9.74 -2.82
N VAL A 70 -8.79 8.97 -2.00
CA VAL A 70 -9.93 9.46 -1.22
C VAL A 70 -9.49 10.24 0.01
N TRP A 71 -8.35 9.87 0.62
CA TRP A 71 -7.88 10.45 1.87
C TRP A 71 -7.84 12.00 1.91
N PRO A 72 -7.33 12.71 0.89
CA PRO A 72 -7.31 14.19 0.85
C PRO A 72 -8.69 14.86 0.95
N TYR A 73 -9.77 14.13 0.64
CA TYR A 73 -11.14 14.64 0.67
C TYR A 73 -11.82 14.45 2.04
N ALA A 74 -11.19 13.73 2.98
CA ALA A 74 -11.71 13.55 4.31
C ALA A 74 -11.72 14.88 5.08
N LYS A 75 -12.89 15.27 5.60
CA LYS A 75 -13.11 16.50 6.37
C LYS A 75 -13.50 16.24 7.82
N SER A 76 -13.66 14.97 8.22
CA SER A 76 -14.01 14.60 9.59
C SER A 76 -13.05 13.60 10.19
N GLN A 77 -12.96 13.61 11.52
CA GLN A 77 -12.19 12.62 12.29
C GLN A 77 -12.65 11.19 12.01
N SER A 78 -13.96 10.95 11.93
CA SER A 78 -14.53 9.62 11.65
C SER A 78 -14.13 9.11 10.27
N GLN A 79 -14.10 9.97 9.25
CA GLN A 79 -13.65 9.61 7.91
C GLN A 79 -12.17 9.21 7.90
N LEU A 80 -11.31 9.96 8.59
CA LEU A 80 -9.89 9.64 8.68
C LEU A 80 -9.62 8.31 9.40
N ILE A 81 -10.36 8.01 10.47
CA ILE A 81 -10.27 6.72 11.17
C ILE A 81 -10.64 5.57 10.23
N ALA A 82 -11.77 5.71 9.50
CA ALA A 82 -12.22 4.69 8.56
C ALA A 82 -11.20 4.47 7.44
N ILE A 83 -10.67 5.55 6.85
CA ILE A 83 -9.63 5.50 5.83
C ILE A 83 -8.37 4.82 6.38
N ALA A 84 -7.90 5.20 7.58
CA ALA A 84 -6.71 4.62 8.19
C ALA A 84 -6.87 3.12 8.47
N ALA A 85 -8.04 2.68 8.93
CA ALA A 85 -8.32 1.27 9.18
C ALA A 85 -8.33 0.46 7.87
N ILE A 86 -9.06 0.92 6.85
CA ILE A 86 -9.15 0.23 5.54
C ILE A 86 -7.79 0.23 4.83
N TYR A 87 -7.09 1.36 4.88
CA TYR A 87 -5.76 1.51 4.31
C TYR A 87 -4.74 0.59 5.00
N GLY A 88 -4.70 0.61 6.33
CA GLY A 88 -3.84 -0.23 7.15
C GLY A 88 -4.06 -1.71 6.90
N PHE A 89 -5.33 -2.14 6.88
CA PHE A 89 -5.73 -3.49 6.52
C PHE A 89 -5.22 -3.93 5.14
N SER A 90 -5.45 -3.11 4.12
CA SER A 90 -5.02 -3.37 2.74
C SER A 90 -3.50 -3.42 2.59
N CYS A 91 -2.81 -2.50 3.28
CA CYS A 91 -1.36 -2.44 3.31
C CYS A 91 -0.75 -3.66 4.00
N GLY A 92 -1.34 -4.09 5.12
CA GLY A 92 -0.95 -5.32 5.81
C GLY A 92 -1.12 -6.56 4.95
N ALA A 93 -2.27 -6.67 4.28
CA ALA A 93 -2.55 -7.76 3.36
C ALA A 93 -1.52 -7.86 2.23
N PHE A 94 -1.15 -6.71 1.66
CA PHE A 94 -0.10 -6.62 0.64
C PHE A 94 1.27 -7.09 1.14
N PHE A 95 1.70 -6.59 2.31
CA PHE A 95 3.01 -6.91 2.88
C PHE A 95 3.12 -8.36 3.40
N SER A 96 2.03 -9.08 3.58
CA SER A 96 2.09 -10.53 3.86
C SER A 96 2.43 -11.35 2.62
N LEU A 97 1.94 -10.94 1.45
CA LEU A 97 1.96 -11.79 0.25
C LEU A 97 3.01 -11.39 -0.78
N TRP A 98 3.64 -10.21 -0.65
CA TRP A 98 4.67 -9.76 -1.60
C TRP A 98 5.84 -10.74 -1.86
N PRO A 99 6.32 -11.58 -0.91
CA PRO A 99 7.44 -12.46 -1.23
C PRO A 99 7.00 -13.66 -2.06
N VAL A 100 5.72 -14.04 -2.04
CA VAL A 100 5.22 -15.29 -2.65
C VAL A 100 5.45 -15.30 -4.18
N PRO A 101 5.03 -14.27 -4.95
CA PRO A 101 5.30 -14.24 -6.39
C PRO A 101 6.80 -14.21 -6.70
N ILE A 102 7.58 -13.53 -5.85
CA ILE A 102 9.03 -13.42 -6.03
C ILE A 102 9.66 -14.80 -5.87
N VAL A 103 9.41 -15.49 -4.76
CA VAL A 103 9.98 -16.82 -4.54
C VAL A 103 9.56 -17.79 -5.66
N ALA A 104 8.30 -17.73 -6.11
CA ALA A 104 7.77 -18.68 -7.08
C ALA A 104 8.40 -18.62 -8.49
N MET A 105 9.00 -17.50 -8.94
CA MET A 105 9.58 -17.44 -10.29
C MET A 105 10.97 -18.11 -10.45
N GLY A 106 11.41 -18.94 -9.51
CA GLY A 106 12.73 -19.55 -9.51
C GLY A 106 12.93 -20.52 -8.37
N ASP A 107 14.15 -21.06 -8.23
CA ASP A 107 14.44 -22.09 -7.24
C ASP A 107 14.39 -21.56 -5.81
N ILE A 108 13.88 -22.40 -4.91
CA ILE A 108 13.74 -22.09 -3.47
C ILE A 108 15.09 -21.76 -2.82
N LYS A 109 16.19 -22.33 -3.33
CA LYS A 109 17.56 -22.05 -2.85
C LYS A 109 17.94 -20.57 -2.99
N ASP A 110 17.39 -19.87 -3.98
CA ASP A 110 17.64 -18.45 -4.25
C ASP A 110 16.53 -17.53 -3.72
N ALA A 111 15.54 -18.08 -3.02
CA ALA A 111 14.40 -17.33 -2.48
C ALA A 111 14.84 -16.11 -1.65
N GLY A 112 15.78 -16.33 -0.72
CA GLY A 112 16.31 -15.27 0.13
C GLY A 112 17.05 -14.18 -0.65
N ARG A 113 17.85 -14.56 -1.66
CA ARG A 113 18.58 -13.62 -2.52
C ARG A 113 17.61 -12.73 -3.31
N ARG A 114 16.55 -13.32 -3.86
CA ARG A 114 15.55 -12.59 -4.67
C ARG A 114 14.68 -11.68 -3.82
N ALA A 115 14.24 -12.15 -2.65
CA ALA A 115 13.54 -11.32 -1.67
C ALA A 115 14.41 -10.16 -1.19
N GLY A 116 15.70 -10.40 -0.92
CA GLY A 116 16.67 -9.37 -0.55
C GLY A 116 16.87 -8.32 -1.64
N MET A 117 17.10 -8.74 -2.89
CA MET A 117 17.22 -7.82 -4.04
C MET A 117 15.97 -6.95 -4.22
N PHE A 118 14.77 -7.53 -4.07
CA PHE A 118 13.53 -6.77 -4.12
C PHE A 118 13.46 -5.74 -2.99
N MET A 119 13.78 -6.14 -1.75
CA MET A 119 13.78 -5.23 -0.60
C MET A 119 14.78 -4.07 -0.78
N SER A 120 15.96 -4.34 -1.33
CA SER A 120 16.94 -3.30 -1.65
C SER A 120 16.39 -2.28 -2.65
N LEU A 121 15.71 -2.73 -3.71
CA LEU A 121 15.08 -1.84 -4.67
C LEU A 121 13.87 -1.10 -4.08
N ALA A 122 13.08 -1.78 -3.26
CA ALA A 122 11.93 -1.21 -2.57
C ALA A 122 12.34 -0.08 -1.61
N ALA A 123 13.51 -0.19 -0.96
CA ALA A 123 14.03 0.83 -0.06
C ALA A 123 14.20 2.20 -0.73
N PHE A 124 14.68 2.24 -1.98
CA PHE A 124 14.78 3.51 -2.73
C PHE A 124 13.39 4.14 -2.93
N GLY A 125 12.38 3.33 -3.24
CA GLY A 125 11.00 3.80 -3.33
C GLY A 125 10.44 4.31 -2.01
N ALA A 126 10.77 3.64 -0.90
CA ALA A 126 10.35 4.04 0.43
C ALA A 126 10.97 5.38 0.86
N ILE A 127 12.24 5.62 0.51
CA ILE A 127 12.96 6.86 0.82
C ILE A 127 12.49 8.00 -0.08
N ALA A 128 12.30 7.76 -1.37
CA ALA A 128 11.91 8.80 -2.34
C ALA A 128 10.43 9.19 -2.26
N GLY A 129 9.55 8.27 -1.85
CA GLY A 129 8.10 8.48 -1.84
C GLY A 129 7.63 9.70 -1.00
N PRO A 130 7.99 9.78 0.29
CA PRO A 130 7.58 10.89 1.14
C PRO A 130 8.12 12.25 0.69
N PRO A 131 9.42 12.43 0.33
CA PRO A 131 9.91 13.70 -0.20
C PRO A 131 9.20 14.18 -1.48
N ILE A 132 8.94 13.27 -2.43
CA ILE A 132 8.18 13.61 -3.65
C ILE A 132 6.77 14.06 -3.28
N SER A 133 6.11 13.35 -2.37
CA SER A 133 4.77 13.71 -1.89
C SER A 133 4.77 15.05 -1.15
N GLY A 134 5.79 15.33 -0.34
CA GLY A 134 5.96 16.60 0.35
C GLY A 134 6.19 17.77 -0.60
N ALA A 135 7.02 17.57 -1.62
CA ALA A 135 7.23 18.55 -2.69
C ALA A 135 5.94 18.83 -3.48
N LEU A 136 5.00 17.88 -3.54
CA LEU A 136 3.68 18.08 -4.14
C LEU A 136 2.70 18.80 -3.20
N ILE A 137 2.85 18.68 -1.89
CA ILE A 137 1.95 19.30 -0.90
C ILE A 137 2.31 20.78 -0.67
N SER A 138 3.60 21.11 -0.57
CA SER A 138 4.08 22.46 -0.23
C SER A 138 3.61 23.57 -1.18
N PRO A 139 3.63 23.41 -2.52
CA PRO A 139 3.24 24.48 -3.45
C PRO A 139 1.72 24.68 -3.54
N THR A 140 0.94 23.62 -3.34
CA THR A 140 -0.52 23.63 -3.60
C THR A 140 -1.37 23.76 -2.34
N LYS A 141 -0.76 23.81 -1.15
CA LYS A 141 -1.45 23.82 0.17
C LYS A 141 -2.55 22.77 0.29
N GLY A 142 -2.35 21.59 -0.32
CA GLY A 142 -3.39 20.58 -0.42
C GLY A 142 -2.84 19.20 -0.73
N PHE A 143 -3.44 18.18 -0.11
CA PHE A 143 -3.01 16.79 -0.21
C PHE A 143 -3.47 16.07 -1.48
N VAL A 144 -4.34 16.70 -2.28
CA VAL A 144 -4.99 16.07 -3.44
C VAL A 144 -3.97 15.61 -4.50
N TYR A 145 -2.99 16.44 -4.84
CA TYR A 145 -1.96 16.08 -5.82
C TYR A 145 -1.04 14.96 -5.34
N ALA A 146 -0.70 14.95 -4.05
CA ALA A 146 0.03 13.84 -3.45
C ALA A 146 -0.79 12.54 -3.46
N GLY A 147 -2.10 12.63 -3.23
CA GLY A 147 -3.04 11.51 -3.35
C GLY A 147 -3.10 10.94 -4.78
N TYR A 148 -3.17 11.81 -5.81
CA TYR A 148 -3.16 11.36 -7.20
C TYR A 148 -1.82 10.75 -7.63
N TYR A 149 -0.70 11.37 -7.25
CA TYR A 149 0.62 10.80 -7.48
C TYR A 149 0.73 9.41 -6.85
N ALA A 150 0.44 9.31 -5.55
CA ALA A 150 0.57 8.07 -4.81
C ALA A 150 -0.40 6.99 -5.30
N GLY A 151 -1.66 7.34 -5.54
CA GLY A 151 -2.67 6.46 -6.14
C GLY A 151 -2.26 5.98 -7.54
N GLY A 152 -1.74 6.87 -8.38
CA GLY A 152 -1.23 6.55 -9.72
C GLY A 152 -0.09 5.53 -9.69
N THR A 153 0.89 5.69 -8.78
CA THR A 153 1.98 4.70 -8.63
C THR A 153 1.50 3.33 -8.13
N ILE A 154 0.35 3.27 -7.44
CA ILE A 154 -0.28 2.02 -7.02
C ILE A 154 -1.03 1.39 -8.21
N VAL A 155 -1.74 2.17 -9.02
CA VAL A 155 -2.39 1.67 -10.24
C VAL A 155 -1.37 1.12 -11.23
N ILE A 156 -0.28 1.87 -11.50
CA ILE A 156 0.83 1.40 -12.36
C ILE A 156 1.37 0.06 -11.84
N TYR A 157 1.50 -0.08 -10.52
CA TYR A 157 1.94 -1.34 -9.93
C TYR A 157 0.97 -2.49 -10.18
N ILE A 158 -0.34 -2.28 -10.02
CA ILE A 158 -1.36 -3.32 -10.30
C ILE A 158 -1.26 -3.75 -11.76
N VAL A 159 -1.13 -2.80 -12.69
CA VAL A 159 -0.96 -3.10 -14.13
C VAL A 159 0.30 -3.92 -14.37
N LEU A 160 1.46 -3.49 -13.84
CA LEU A 160 2.72 -4.21 -13.98
C LEU A 160 2.66 -5.63 -13.38
N MET A 161 1.99 -5.79 -12.24
CA MET A 161 1.78 -7.11 -11.62
C MET A 161 0.93 -8.01 -12.51
N LEU A 162 -0.18 -7.50 -13.06
CA LEU A 162 -1.06 -8.27 -13.95
C LEU A 162 -0.35 -8.66 -15.25
N VAL A 163 0.47 -7.76 -15.80
CA VAL A 163 1.31 -8.03 -16.97
C VAL A 163 2.37 -9.09 -16.67
N ALA A 164 3.09 -8.97 -15.55
CA ALA A 164 4.07 -9.96 -15.12
C ALA A 164 3.43 -11.34 -14.93
N ARG A 165 2.23 -11.38 -14.35
CA ARG A 165 1.44 -12.60 -14.24
C ARG A 165 1.11 -13.18 -15.60
N TYR A 166 0.64 -12.36 -16.56
CA TYR A 166 0.29 -12.81 -17.89
C TYR A 166 1.48 -13.45 -18.62
N PHE A 167 2.66 -12.82 -18.56
CA PHE A 167 3.88 -13.37 -19.16
C PHE A 167 4.36 -14.65 -18.50
N HIS A 168 4.24 -14.77 -17.18
CA HIS A 168 4.69 -15.96 -16.44
C HIS A 168 3.76 -17.17 -16.64
N LEU A 169 2.44 -16.95 -16.64
CA LEU A 169 1.45 -18.03 -16.68
C LEU A 169 0.90 -18.34 -18.08
N ARG A 170 1.07 -17.43 -19.06
CA ARG A 170 0.34 -17.41 -20.36
C ARG A 170 -1.18 -17.64 -20.21
N ARG A 171 -1.75 -17.39 -19.03
CA ARG A 171 -3.16 -17.61 -18.67
C ARG A 171 -3.63 -16.52 -17.72
N LEU A 172 -4.82 -15.98 -17.99
CA LEU A 172 -5.49 -14.95 -17.19
C LEU A 172 -6.22 -15.50 -15.96
N ARG A 173 -6.40 -16.83 -15.86
CA ARG A 173 -7.05 -17.52 -14.72
C ARG A 173 -6.28 -18.78 -14.33
N GLY A 174 -6.01 -18.92 -13.03
CA GLY A 174 -5.29 -20.04 -12.42
C GLY A 174 -4.80 -19.67 -11.02
N LYS A 175 -4.74 -20.67 -10.12
CA LYS A 175 -4.23 -20.50 -8.75
C LYS A 175 -2.71 -20.29 -8.78
N PHE A 176 -2.28 -19.18 -8.21
CA PHE A 176 -0.91 -18.80 -7.87
C PHE A 176 -0.97 -17.86 -6.68
#